data_AF-A0A8J3Q7C9-F1
#
_entry.id   AF-A0A8J3Q7C9-F1
#
_cell.length_a   1.000
_cell.length_b   1.000
_cell.length_c   1.000
_cell.angle_alpha   90.00
_cell.angle_beta   90.00
_cell.angle_gamma   90.00
#
_symmetry.space_group_name_H-M   'P 1'
#
loop_
_entity.id
_entity.type
_entity.pdbx_description
1 polymer ?
#
loop_
_entity_poly.entity_id
_entity_poly.type
_entity_poly.pdbx_seq_one_letter_code
_entity_poly.pdbx_strand_id
1 'polypeptide(L)'
;MTFGDRLLRYRDGNPLTSRRYDNLWKRVGQQLPWVAAQGISTHWLRHTTLTWVERHFGYGIARAYAGHTDSTGPATTTYIKADLHAVATALEAMTGQPHPLALAGEILAGPPRFRL
;
A
#
# COMPACT_ATOMS: atom_id res chain seq x y z
N MET A 1 9.46 9.95 21.48
CA MET A 1 9.52 9.89 20.01
C MET A 1 8.88 11.15 19.48
N THR A 2 9.66 12.06 18.91
CA THR A 2 9.11 13.24 18.23
C THR A 2 8.58 12.81 16.87
N PHE A 3 7.38 13.28 16.49
CA PHE A 3 6.82 13.09 15.17
C PHE A 3 7.77 13.70 14.13
N GLY A 4 8.58 12.87 13.47
CA GLY A 4 9.62 13.32 12.55
C GLY A 4 10.84 12.40 12.45
N ASP A 5 11.02 11.50 13.41
CA ASP A 5 12.10 10.52 13.34
C ASP A 5 11.85 9.49 12.22
N ARG A 6 12.76 9.47 11.24
CA ARG A 6 12.74 8.50 10.15
C ARG A 6 12.95 7.10 10.73
N LEU A 7 11.95 6.22 10.59
CA LEU A 7 12.02 4.85 11.11
C LEU A 7 13.14 4.04 10.46
N LEU A 8 13.29 4.16 9.14
CA LEU A 8 14.26 3.40 8.36
C LEU A 8 15.61 4.11 8.34
N ARG A 9 16.62 3.45 8.91
CA ARG A 9 17.97 3.99 9.12
C ARG A 9 19.06 3.02 8.66
N TYR A 10 20.22 3.58 8.37
CA TYR A 10 21.46 2.85 8.28
C TYR A 10 21.91 2.36 9.67
N ARG A 11 22.88 1.45 9.71
CA ARG A 11 23.41 0.89 10.98
C ARG A 11 24.10 1.94 11.85
N ASP A 12 24.57 3.02 11.25
CA ASP A 12 25.17 4.18 11.91
C ASP A 12 24.13 5.17 12.47
N GLY A 13 22.83 4.87 12.34
CA GLY A 13 21.73 5.70 12.84
C GLY A 13 21.25 6.79 11.88
N ASN A 14 21.93 6.99 10.74
CA ASN A 14 21.53 7.99 9.75
C ASN A 14 20.24 7.55 9.02
N PRO A 15 19.30 8.46 8.70
CA PRO A 15 18.12 8.13 7.91
C PRO A 15 18.45 7.54 6.53
N LEU A 16 17.65 6.57 6.07
CA LEU A 16 17.76 6.11 4.69
C LEU A 16 17.35 7.21 3.70
N THR A 17 18.05 7.24 2.56
CA THR A 17 17.76 8.13 1.44
C THR A 17 17.12 7.37 0.28
N SER A 18 16.47 8.07 -0.65
CA SER A 18 15.87 7.47 -1.86
C SER A 18 16.89 6.62 -2.64
N ARG A 19 18.14 7.08 -2.71
CA ARG A 19 19.25 6.39 -3.38
C ARG A 19 19.50 4.98 -2.85
N ARG A 20 19.22 4.73 -1.56
CA ARG A 20 19.34 3.38 -0.99
C ARG A 20 18.39 2.41 -1.67
N TYR A 21 17.16 2.83 -1.95
CA TYR A 21 16.16 2.00 -2.62
C TYR A 21 16.52 1.76 -4.08
N ASP A 22 17.00 2.77 -4.80
CA ASP A 22 17.46 2.60 -6.19
C ASP A 22 18.57 1.54 -6.28
N ASN A 23 19.54 1.64 -5.37
CA ASN A 23 20.65 0.69 -5.30
C ASN A 23 20.18 -0.72 -4.88
N LEU A 24 19.16 -0.83 -4.04
CA LEU A 24 18.55 -2.11 -3.69
C LEU A 24 18.02 -2.79 -4.96
N TRP A 25 17.19 -2.10 -5.74
CA TRP A 25 16.62 -2.65 -6.98
C TRP A 25 17.69 -2.97 -8.03
N LYS A 26 18.74 -2.14 -8.14
CA LYS A 26 19.89 -2.45 -9.00
C LYS A 26 20.55 -3.78 -8.62
N ARG A 27 20.80 -4.02 -7.33
CA ARG A 27 21.40 -5.29 -6.87
C ARG A 27 20.46 -6.48 -7.08
N VAL A 28 19.16 -6.31 -6.86
CA VAL A 28 18.17 -7.36 -7.15
C VAL A 28 18.18 -7.69 -8.65
N GLY A 29 18.19 -6.68 -9.52
CA GLY A 29 18.26 -6.86 -10.98
C GLY A 29 19.53 -7.56 -11.48
N GLN A 30 20.65 -7.46 -10.75
CA GLN A 30 21.87 -8.22 -11.05
C GLN A 30 21.72 -9.71 -10.76
N GLN A 31 20.89 -10.09 -9.79
CA GLN A 31 20.65 -11.48 -9.42
C GLN A 31 19.45 -12.08 -10.17
N LEU A 32 18.47 -11.22 -10.53
CA LEU A 32 17.23 -11.60 -11.18
C LEU A 32 17.06 -10.75 -12.45
N PRO A 33 17.55 -11.22 -13.62
CA PRO A 33 17.55 -10.41 -14.86
C PRO A 33 16.16 -9.92 -15.27
N TRP A 34 15.10 -10.66 -14.97
CA TRP A 34 13.73 -10.24 -15.26
C TRP A 34 13.31 -8.98 -14.48
N VAL A 35 13.84 -8.75 -13.28
CA VAL A 35 13.58 -7.54 -12.47
C VAL A 35 14.15 -6.32 -13.19
N ALA A 36 15.35 -6.45 -13.74
CA ALA A 36 15.96 -5.39 -14.55
C ALA A 36 15.20 -5.17 -15.85
N ALA A 37 14.84 -6.26 -16.55
CA ALA A 37 14.10 -6.20 -17.81
C ALA A 37 12.72 -5.51 -17.68
N GLN A 38 12.04 -5.70 -16.54
CA GLN A 38 10.74 -5.09 -16.26
C GLN A 38 10.83 -3.71 -15.58
N GLY A 39 12.02 -3.22 -15.25
CA GLY A 39 12.19 -1.91 -14.60
C GLY A 39 11.56 -1.82 -13.21
N ILE A 40 11.57 -2.94 -12.45
CA ILE A 40 10.96 -2.99 -11.12
C ILE A 40 11.65 -1.99 -10.17
N SER A 41 10.85 -1.23 -9.43
CA SER A 41 11.28 -0.20 -8.49
C SER A 41 10.31 -0.08 -7.32
N THR A 42 10.65 0.75 -6.32
CA THR A 42 9.74 1.07 -5.21
C THR A 42 8.46 1.75 -5.70
N HIS A 43 8.58 2.59 -6.74
CA HIS A 43 7.44 3.23 -7.39
C HIS A 43 6.56 2.21 -8.12
N TRP A 44 7.19 1.25 -8.82
CA TRP A 44 6.47 0.14 -9.44
C TRP A 44 5.69 -0.68 -8.40
N LEU A 45 6.30 -1.04 -7.27
CA LEU A 45 5.60 -1.74 -6.18
C LEU A 45 4.41 -0.94 -5.66
N ARG A 46 4.57 0.37 -5.42
CA ARG A 46 3.46 1.24 -5.00
C ARG A 46 2.31 1.17 -6.00
N HIS A 47 2.60 1.30 -7.29
CA HIS A 47 1.56 1.24 -8.32
C HIS A 47 0.87 -0.12 -8.34
N THR A 48 1.61 -1.22 -8.33
CA THR A 48 1.04 -2.57 -8.32
C THR A 48 0.16 -2.81 -7.10
N THR A 49 0.58 -2.37 -5.91
CA THR A 49 -0.24 -2.39 -4.69
C THR A 49 -1.54 -1.62 -4.87
N LEU A 50 -1.46 -0.36 -5.34
CA LEU A 50 -2.64 0.48 -5.49
C LEU A 50 -3.60 -0.02 -6.56
N THR A 51 -3.08 -0.51 -7.70
CA THR A 51 -3.89 -1.14 -8.75
C THR A 51 -4.60 -2.39 -8.23
N TRP A 52 -3.93 -3.20 -7.40
CA TRP A 52 -4.57 -4.34 -6.77
C TRP A 52 -5.71 -3.89 -5.85
N VAL A 53 -5.46 -2.93 -4.95
CA VAL A 53 -6.51 -2.41 -4.05
C VAL A 53 -7.69 -1.83 -4.83
N GLU A 54 -7.44 -1.04 -5.88
CA GLU A 54 -8.49 -0.45 -6.70
C GLU A 54 -9.38 -1.50 -7.36
N ARG A 55 -8.79 -2.57 -7.91
CA ARG A 55 -9.55 -3.64 -8.57
C ARG A 55 -10.44 -4.44 -7.62
N HIS A 56 -10.08 -4.53 -6.34
CA HIS A 56 -10.80 -5.36 -5.37
C HIS A 56 -11.72 -4.56 -4.44
N PHE A 57 -11.38 -3.29 -4.17
CA PHE A 57 -12.05 -2.44 -3.18
C PHE A 57 -12.51 -1.09 -3.76
N GLY A 58 -12.23 -0.81 -5.02
CA GLY A 58 -12.64 0.42 -5.70
C GLY A 58 -11.71 1.60 -5.48
N TYR A 59 -11.88 2.62 -6.34
CA TYR A 59 -11.03 3.79 -6.43
C TYR A 59 -10.92 4.60 -5.13
N GLY A 60 -12.04 4.77 -4.41
CA GLY A 60 -12.06 5.53 -3.16
C GLY A 60 -11.14 4.96 -2.08
N ILE A 61 -11.20 3.63 -1.89
CA ILE A 61 -10.35 2.93 -0.93
C ILE A 61 -8.90 2.97 -1.41
N ALA A 62 -8.63 2.75 -2.70
CA ALA A 62 -7.27 2.87 -3.24
C ALA A 62 -6.64 4.26 -3.04
N ARG A 63 -7.44 5.33 -3.21
CA ARG A 63 -7.00 6.71 -2.97
C ARG A 63 -6.66 6.97 -1.51
N ALA A 64 -7.51 6.52 -0.58
CA ALA A 64 -7.22 6.64 0.85
C ALA A 64 -6.04 5.75 1.28
N TYR A 65 -5.94 4.54 0.75
CA TYR A 65 -4.82 3.61 0.94
C TYR A 65 -3.49 4.24 0.50
N ALA A 66 -3.51 5.05 -0.57
CA ALA A 66 -2.35 5.80 -1.03
C ALA A 66 -1.93 6.97 -0.11
N GLY A 67 -2.73 7.28 0.92
CA GLY A 67 -2.54 8.42 1.82
C GLY A 67 -3.13 9.73 1.32
N HIS A 68 -3.99 9.71 0.29
CA HIS A 68 -4.64 10.90 -0.25
C HIS A 68 -6.01 11.13 0.42
N THR A 69 -6.01 11.43 1.72
CA THR A 69 -7.22 11.67 2.52
C THR A 69 -7.68 13.12 2.50
N ASP A 70 -6.76 14.05 2.26
CA ASP A 70 -7.02 15.50 2.24
C ASP A 70 -6.92 16.04 0.81
N SER A 71 -8.02 16.00 0.08
CA SER A 71 -8.18 16.79 -1.14
C SER A 71 -9.66 17.03 -1.38
N THR A 72 -10.08 18.29 -1.31
CA THR A 72 -11.38 18.77 -1.82
C THR A 72 -11.45 18.41 -3.31
N GLY A 73 -11.97 17.22 -3.62
CA GLY A 73 -12.29 16.82 -4.99
C GLY A 73 -13.48 17.61 -5.52
N PRO A 74 -13.79 17.51 -6.83
CA PRO A 74 -15.02 18.08 -7.39
C PRO A 74 -16.23 17.68 -6.53
N ALA A 75 -17.22 18.58 -6.41
CA ALA A 75 -18.37 18.48 -5.48
C ALA A 75 -19.19 17.17 -5.58
N THR A 76 -18.92 16.32 -6.56
CA THR A 76 -19.46 14.97 -6.72
C THR A 76 -18.71 13.88 -5.93
N THR A 77 -17.61 14.20 -5.23
CA THR A 77 -16.82 13.23 -4.42
C THR A 77 -17.32 13.11 -2.97
N THR A 78 -18.51 13.63 -2.67
CA THR A 78 -19.05 13.77 -1.31
C THR A 78 -19.46 12.42 -0.67
N TYR A 79 -19.54 11.33 -1.43
CA TYR A 79 -19.98 10.02 -0.92
C TYR A 79 -18.85 9.02 -0.61
N ILE A 80 -17.58 9.41 -0.75
CA ILE A 80 -16.45 8.47 -0.64
C ILE A 80 -15.35 9.03 0.25
N LYS A 81 -15.68 9.38 1.50
CA LYS A 81 -14.67 9.26 2.56
C LYS A 81 -14.49 7.77 2.79
N ALA A 82 -13.46 7.19 2.19
CA ALA A 82 -13.10 5.81 2.49
C ALA A 82 -12.83 5.71 3.99
N ASP A 83 -13.66 4.92 4.66
CA ASP A 83 -13.56 4.63 6.08
C ASP A 83 -12.18 4.01 6.38
N LEU A 84 -11.55 4.44 7.47
CA LEU A 84 -10.27 3.87 7.94
C LEU A 84 -10.38 2.35 8.10
N HIS A 85 -11.56 1.86 8.49
CA HIS A 85 -11.86 0.44 8.57
C HIS A 85 -11.82 -0.26 7.20
N ALA A 86 -12.26 0.41 6.14
CA ALA A 86 -12.22 -0.15 4.78
C ALA A 86 -10.78 -0.26 4.25
N VAL A 87 -9.93 0.72 4.58
CA VAL A 87 -8.47 0.66 4.29
C VAL A 87 -7.83 -0.49 5.08
N ALA A 88 -8.18 -0.66 6.35
CA ALA A 88 -7.71 -1.76 7.18
C ALA A 88 -8.12 -3.14 6.64
N THR A 89 -9.36 -3.29 6.19
CA THR A 89 -9.85 -4.52 5.53
C THR A 89 -9.08 -4.80 4.23
N ALA A 90 -8.79 -3.78 3.41
CA ALA A 90 -7.99 -3.96 2.20
C ALA A 90 -6.55 -4.40 2.51
N LEU A 91 -5.94 -3.84 3.58
CA LEU A 91 -4.62 -4.23 4.06
C LEU A 91 -4.60 -5.68 4.57
N GLU A 92 -5.60 -6.08 5.35
CA GLU A 92 -5.78 -7.46 5.82
C GLU A 92 -5.90 -8.43 4.64
N ALA A 93 -6.76 -8.13 3.66
CA ALA A 93 -6.95 -8.97 2.50
C ALA A 93 -5.68 -9.11 1.65
N MET A 94 -4.89 -8.04 1.49
CA MET A 94 -3.66 -8.07 0.69
C MET A 94 -2.54 -8.84 1.38
N THR A 95 -2.44 -8.75 2.71
CA THR A 95 -1.33 -9.34 3.48
C THR A 95 -1.66 -10.71 4.07
N GLY A 96 -2.94 -11.06 4.15
CA GLY A 96 -3.43 -12.22 4.89
C GLY A 96 -3.20 -12.12 6.40
N GLN A 97 -2.82 -10.96 6.92
CA GLN A 97 -2.56 -10.74 8.34
C GLN A 97 -3.76 -10.03 8.99
N PRO A 98 -4.31 -10.56 10.11
CA PRO A 98 -5.42 -9.91 10.80
C PRO A 98 -5.09 -8.47 11.18
N HIS A 99 -6.00 -7.54 10.91
CA HIS A 99 -5.82 -6.14 11.25
C HIS A 99 -6.84 -5.71 12.33
N PRO A 100 -6.44 -5.09 13.46
CA PRO A 100 -7.34 -4.77 14.56
C PRO A 100 -8.44 -3.77 14.20
N LEU A 101 -8.21 -2.97 13.15
CA LEU A 101 -9.20 -2.04 12.59
C LEU A 101 -9.95 -2.60 11.38
N ALA A 102 -9.63 -3.81 10.91
CA ALA A 102 -10.50 -4.43 9.93
C ALA A 102 -11.83 -4.75 10.62
N LEU A 103 -12.94 -4.58 9.90
CA LEU A 103 -14.24 -4.96 10.44
C LEU A 103 -14.22 -6.47 10.66
N ALA A 104 -14.08 -6.90 11.90
CA ALA A 104 -14.20 -8.30 12.29
C ALA A 104 -15.64 -8.75 12.00
N GLY A 105 -15.88 -9.24 10.78
CA GLY A 105 -17.00 -10.12 10.46
C GLY A 105 -18.43 -9.63 10.73
N GLU A 106 -18.72 -8.33 10.78
CA GLU A 106 -20.11 -7.87 11.03
C GLU A 106 -20.87 -7.30 9.81
N ILE A 107 -20.28 -7.24 8.60
CA ILE A 107 -21.02 -6.71 7.42
C ILE A 107 -21.06 -7.65 6.19
N LEU A 108 -20.35 -8.77 6.12
CA LEU A 108 -20.49 -9.68 4.98
C LEU A 108 -20.80 -11.11 5.44
N ALA A 109 -22.07 -11.48 5.27
CA ALA A 109 -22.41 -12.85 4.94
C ALA A 109 -21.51 -13.32 3.78
N GLY A 110 -20.47 -14.09 4.12
CA GLY A 110 -19.60 -14.82 3.21
C GLY A 110 -18.40 -14.04 2.67
N PRO A 111 -17.15 -14.50 2.92
CA PRO A 111 -16.00 -14.05 2.13
C PRO A 111 -16.07 -14.65 0.72
N PRO A 112 -15.66 -13.94 -0.36
CA PRO A 112 -15.27 -14.62 -1.58
C PRO A 112 -14.04 -15.47 -1.27
N ARG A 113 -14.26 -16.78 -1.21
CA ARG A 113 -13.19 -17.78 -1.17
C ARG A 113 -12.47 -17.71 -2.51
N PHE A 114 -11.38 -16.94 -2.59
CA PHE A 114 -10.42 -17.09 -3.68
C PHE A 114 -9.72 -18.43 -3.52
N ARG A 115 -10.16 -19.41 -4.29
CA ARG A 115 -9.44 -20.66 -4.51
C ARG A 115 -8.49 -20.42 -5.69
N LEU A 116 -7.22 -20.78 -5.53
CA LEU A 116 -6.23 -20.86 -6.61
C LEU A 116 -6.70 -21.80 -7.72
#